data_AF-A0AAJ2JBJ8-F1
#
_entry.id   AF-A0AAJ2JBJ8-F1
#
_cell.length_a   1.000
_cell.length_b   1.000
_cell.length_c   1.000
_cell.angle_alpha   90.00
_cell.angle_beta   90.00
_cell.angle_gamma   90.00
#
_symmetry.space_group_name_H-M   'P 1'
#
loop_
_entity.id
_entity.type
_entity.pdbx_description
1 polymer ?
#
loop_
_entity_poly.entity_id
_entity_poly.type
_entity_poly.pdbx_seq_one_letter_code
_entity_poly.pdbx_strand_id
1 'polypeptide(L)'
;MNYFEHHIGDYAAATAHLSLIEDAIYSRLLRRYYLQEEALPADVKQVARLAGARSQEELEAVQAVLEEFFTLQDSGWHNKRADEEIARYKAKQDKARASASARWNRDAMPSDSERNANAMRTHSEGNALHTPDTNISTSLRSVEKARKRASAPDCPDDVDPQTWSDWLALRKAKKAPVTETVLDQARREARKANLTLTQFLQVWCARGSQGLQADWLKPNERGGPQSVPPSAQQPSKTRAGVELLQSLKPNAQRMDPQRDSGWPEPVALLGPGSDPGDGHDPRHRRHVG
;
A
#
# COMPACT_ATOMS: atom_id res chain seq x y z
N MET A 1 -23.66 -8.97 19.62
CA MET A 1 -22.52 -8.78 18.70
C MET A 1 -22.96 -7.85 17.55
N ASN A 2 -22.21 -6.82 17.18
CA ASN A 2 -22.66 -5.84 16.17
C ASN A 2 -22.47 -6.28 14.71
N TYR A 3 -21.58 -7.26 14.48
CA TYR A 3 -21.22 -7.79 13.17
C TYR A 3 -20.77 -9.24 13.31
N PHE A 4 -21.18 -10.12 12.39
CA PHE A 4 -20.65 -11.47 12.25
C PHE A 4 -20.38 -11.79 10.77
N GLU A 5 -19.45 -12.70 10.51
CA GLU A 5 -19.13 -13.13 9.16
C GLU A 5 -20.20 -14.11 8.68
N HIS A 6 -21.00 -13.70 7.70
CA HIS A 6 -21.98 -14.58 7.10
C HIS A 6 -21.36 -15.34 5.92
N HIS A 7 -21.08 -16.63 6.13
CA HIS A 7 -20.46 -17.48 5.13
C HIS A 7 -21.49 -17.96 4.09
N ILE A 8 -21.70 -17.15 3.05
CA ILE A 8 -22.77 -17.34 2.05
C ILE A 8 -22.73 -18.73 1.40
N GLY A 9 -21.53 -19.25 1.10
CA GLY A 9 -21.39 -20.58 0.47
C GLY A 9 -21.85 -21.71 1.39
N ASP A 10 -21.41 -21.70 2.65
CA ASP A 10 -21.82 -22.70 3.65
C ASP A 10 -23.31 -22.57 3.97
N TYR A 11 -23.81 -21.33 4.07
CA TYR A 11 -25.22 -21.05 4.30
C TYR A 11 -26.06 -21.63 3.17
N ALA A 12 -25.78 -21.25 1.92
CA ALA A 12 -26.53 -21.72 0.76
C ALA A 12 -26.47 -23.25 0.60
N ALA A 13 -25.34 -23.88 0.91
CA ALA A 13 -25.22 -25.34 0.88
C ALA A 13 -26.06 -26.01 1.97
N ALA A 14 -26.10 -25.44 3.18
CA ALA A 14 -26.83 -25.98 4.32
C ALA A 14 -28.34 -25.69 4.28
N THR A 15 -28.78 -24.65 3.56
CA THR A 15 -30.20 -24.24 3.50
C THR A 15 -30.86 -24.47 2.15
N ALA A 16 -30.18 -25.12 1.20
CA ALA A 16 -30.68 -25.32 -0.16
C ALA A 16 -32.04 -26.06 -0.26
N HIS A 17 -32.34 -26.92 0.72
CA HIS A 17 -33.57 -27.71 0.78
C HIS A 17 -34.71 -27.02 1.52
N LEU A 18 -34.46 -25.89 2.17
CA LEU A 18 -35.48 -25.18 2.95
C LEU A 18 -36.49 -24.48 2.03
N SER A 19 -37.74 -24.47 2.46
CA SER A 19 -38.75 -23.57 1.93
C SER A 19 -38.40 -22.11 2.24
N LEU A 20 -39.03 -21.18 1.52
CA LEU A 20 -38.83 -19.74 1.77
C LEU A 20 -39.22 -19.33 3.20
N ILE A 21 -40.19 -20.00 3.80
CA ILE A 21 -40.62 -19.73 5.18
C ILE A 21 -39.58 -20.24 6.17
N GLU A 22 -39.09 -21.47 6.00
CA GLU A 22 -38.05 -22.05 6.85
C GLU A 22 -36.74 -21.25 6.76
N ASP A 23 -36.31 -20.87 5.56
CA ASP A 23 -35.12 -20.01 5.37
C ASP A 23 -35.30 -18.66 6.08
N ALA A 24 -36.46 -18.02 5.94
CA ALA A 24 -36.76 -16.77 6.62
C ALA A 24 -36.73 -16.92 8.15
N ILE A 25 -37.27 -18.02 8.68
CA ILE A 25 -37.27 -18.31 10.11
C ILE A 25 -35.85 -18.58 10.60
N TYR A 26 -35.11 -19.46 9.93
CA TYR A 26 -33.71 -19.74 10.26
C TYR A 26 -32.87 -18.46 10.28
N SER A 27 -32.97 -17.63 9.24
CA SER A 27 -32.30 -16.33 9.18
C SER A 27 -32.70 -15.38 10.31
N ARG A 28 -33.97 -15.36 10.74
CA ARG A 28 -34.42 -14.52 11.88
C ARG A 28 -33.89 -15.04 13.21
N LEU A 29 -33.95 -16.35 13.43
CA LEU A 29 -33.44 -16.99 14.63
C LEU A 29 -31.93 -16.79 14.77
N LEU A 30 -31.18 -16.96 13.68
CA LEU A 30 -29.73 -16.76 13.67
C LEU A 30 -29.35 -15.31 13.99
N ARG A 31 -30.04 -14.32 13.38
CA ARG A 31 -29.86 -12.90 13.72
C ARG A 31 -30.14 -12.60 15.19
N ARG A 32 -31.19 -13.22 15.75
CA ARG A 32 -31.53 -13.08 17.18
C ARG A 32 -30.44 -13.66 18.07
N TYR A 33 -29.93 -14.84 17.71
CA TYR A 33 -28.85 -15.54 18.40
C TYR A 33 -27.59 -14.66 18.49
N TYR A 34 -27.11 -14.11 17.38
CA TYR A 34 -25.93 -13.24 17.36
C TYR A 34 -26.16 -11.87 18.03
N LEU A 35 -27.40 -11.37 18.01
CA LEU A 35 -27.74 -10.14 18.70
C LEU A 35 -27.61 -10.31 20.21
N GLN A 36 -28.14 -11.40 20.76
CA GLN A 36 -28.13 -11.68 22.21
C GLN A 36 -26.85 -12.38 22.69
N GLU A 37 -26.12 -13.04 21.80
CA GLU A 37 -24.94 -13.85 22.12
C GLU A 37 -25.23 -14.98 23.14
N GLU A 38 -26.46 -15.49 23.10
CA GLU A 38 -27.03 -16.46 24.03
C GLU A 38 -27.93 -17.46 23.27
N ALA A 39 -28.15 -18.63 23.88
CA ALA A 39 -29.05 -19.66 23.36
C ALA A 39 -30.48 -19.14 23.21
N LEU A 40 -31.22 -19.70 22.24
CA LEU A 40 -32.65 -19.41 22.15
C LEU A 40 -33.38 -20.12 23.29
N PRO A 41 -34.50 -19.57 23.79
CA PRO A 41 -35.23 -20.18 24.90
C PRO A 41 -35.70 -21.60 24.60
N ALA A 42 -35.69 -22.50 25.59
CA ALA A 42 -36.13 -23.89 25.43
C ALA A 42 -37.61 -24.01 24.98
N ASP A 43 -38.47 -23.07 25.39
CA ASP A 43 -39.88 -23.04 24.99
C ASP A 43 -40.04 -22.60 23.53
N VAL A 44 -40.47 -23.53 22.67
CA VAL A 44 -40.72 -23.31 21.25
C VAL A 44 -41.72 -22.17 21.01
N LYS A 45 -42.72 -21.96 21.89
CA LYS A 45 -43.67 -20.85 21.75
C LYS A 45 -42.98 -19.49 21.92
N GLN A 46 -42.01 -19.42 22.81
CA GLN A 46 -41.20 -18.22 22.98
C GLN A 46 -40.30 -18.01 21.75
N VAL A 47 -39.68 -19.06 21.22
CA VAL A 47 -38.89 -19.00 19.98
C VAL A 47 -39.74 -18.52 18.80
N ALA A 48 -40.95 -19.05 18.64
CA ALA A 48 -41.88 -18.62 17.60
C ALA A 48 -42.23 -17.13 17.70
N ARG A 49 -42.47 -16.63 18.92
CA ARG A 49 -42.68 -15.19 19.16
C ARG A 49 -41.45 -14.35 18.78
N LEU A 50 -40.24 -14.86 19.04
CA LEU A 50 -38.98 -14.21 18.65
C LEU A 50 -38.76 -14.21 17.12
N ALA A 51 -39.13 -15.28 16.43
CA ALA A 51 -39.11 -15.38 14.98
C ALA A 51 -40.22 -14.53 14.32
N GLY A 52 -41.26 -14.20 15.06
CA GLY A 52 -42.46 -13.52 14.56
C GLY A 52 -43.40 -14.43 13.79
N ALA A 53 -43.34 -15.75 14.04
CA ALA A 53 -44.25 -16.75 13.48
C ALA A 53 -45.64 -16.62 14.13
N ARG A 54 -46.69 -16.61 13.30
CA ARG A 54 -48.09 -16.42 13.68
C ARG A 54 -49.02 -17.45 13.05
N SER A 55 -48.78 -17.85 11.80
CA SER A 55 -49.57 -18.89 11.14
C SER A 55 -49.15 -20.29 11.57
N GLN A 56 -50.02 -21.27 11.37
CA GLN A 56 -49.69 -22.67 11.67
C GLN A 56 -48.46 -23.16 10.88
N GLU A 57 -48.40 -22.81 9.59
CA GLU A 57 -47.27 -23.12 8.71
C GLU A 57 -45.96 -22.49 9.22
N GLU A 58 -45.99 -21.24 9.69
CA GLU A 58 -44.82 -20.59 10.27
C GLU A 58 -44.40 -21.29 11.58
N LEU A 59 -45.34 -21.74 12.41
CA LEU A 59 -45.04 -22.45 13.66
C LEU A 59 -44.39 -23.82 13.39
N GLU A 60 -44.89 -24.55 12.39
CA GLU A 60 -44.31 -25.82 11.94
C GLU A 60 -42.89 -25.61 11.40
N ALA A 61 -42.66 -24.55 10.63
CA ALA A 61 -41.34 -24.17 10.15
C ALA A 61 -40.37 -23.80 11.30
N VAL A 62 -40.83 -23.14 12.38
CA VAL A 62 -39.99 -22.92 13.58
C VAL A 62 -39.51 -24.25 14.13
N GLN A 63 -40.42 -25.21 14.28
CA GLN A 63 -40.09 -26.49 14.86
C GLN A 63 -39.10 -27.28 13.97
N ALA A 64 -39.37 -27.37 12.67
CA ALA A 64 -38.48 -28.03 11.71
C ALA A 64 -37.05 -27.43 11.73
N VAL A 65 -36.96 -26.10 11.70
CA VAL A 65 -35.66 -25.39 11.75
C VAL A 65 -34.93 -25.63 13.08
N LEU A 66 -35.64 -25.64 14.20
CA LEU A 66 -35.03 -25.92 15.51
C LEU A 66 -34.48 -27.35 15.59
N GLU A 67 -35.24 -28.32 15.10
CA GLU A 67 -34.84 -29.73 15.12
C GLU A 67 -33.65 -30.01 14.19
N GLU A 68 -33.53 -29.28 13.07
CA GLU A 68 -32.45 -29.47 12.11
C GLU A 68 -31.17 -28.70 12.46
N PHE A 69 -31.26 -27.40 12.75
CA PHE A 69 -30.09 -26.52 12.87
C PHE A 69 -29.68 -26.21 14.31
N PHE A 70 -30.48 -26.63 15.29
CA PHE A 70 -30.23 -26.36 16.69
C PHE A 70 -30.25 -27.65 17.52
N THR A 71 -29.61 -27.58 18.69
CA THR A 71 -29.58 -28.67 19.66
C THR A 71 -30.13 -28.17 20.99
N LEU A 72 -31.14 -28.84 21.52
CA LEU A 72 -31.70 -28.50 22.82
C LEU A 72 -30.73 -28.96 23.93
N GLN A 73 -30.30 -28.03 24.76
CA GLN A 73 -29.44 -28.24 25.92
C GLN A 73 -30.07 -27.55 27.15
N ASP A 74 -29.43 -27.64 28.31
CA ASP A 74 -29.95 -27.12 29.58
C ASP A 74 -30.27 -25.60 29.54
N SER A 75 -29.49 -24.83 28.77
CA SER A 75 -29.68 -23.38 28.59
C SER A 75 -30.64 -22.99 27.47
N GLY A 76 -31.14 -23.95 26.69
CA GLY A 76 -32.03 -23.70 25.55
C GLY A 76 -31.53 -24.30 24.23
N TRP A 77 -31.93 -23.74 23.11
CA TRP A 77 -31.54 -24.21 21.78
C TRP A 77 -30.25 -23.55 21.33
N HIS A 78 -29.25 -24.38 21.02
CA HIS A 78 -27.90 -23.99 20.65
C HIS A 78 -27.60 -24.26 19.18
N ASN A 79 -26.98 -23.30 18.50
CA ASN A 79 -26.40 -23.51 17.18
C ASN A 79 -24.87 -23.60 17.31
N LYS A 80 -24.31 -24.76 16.98
CA LYS A 80 -22.89 -25.06 17.15
C LYS A 80 -21.98 -24.01 16.51
N ARG A 81 -22.26 -23.62 15.26
CA ARG A 81 -21.44 -22.65 14.53
C ARG A 81 -21.52 -21.27 15.19
N ALA A 82 -22.72 -20.84 15.55
CA ALA A 82 -22.93 -19.56 16.21
C ALA A 82 -22.19 -19.50 17.57
N ASP A 83 -22.24 -20.57 18.36
CA ASP A 83 -21.53 -20.68 19.63
C ASP A 83 -20.01 -20.58 19.45
N GLU A 84 -19.46 -21.29 18.46
CA GLU A 84 -18.03 -21.23 18.12
C GLU A 84 -17.61 -19.80 17.71
N GLU A 85 -18.45 -19.11 16.92
CA GLU A 85 -18.21 -17.72 16.50
C GLU A 85 -18.27 -16.73 17.67
N ILE A 86 -19.29 -16.84 18.52
CA ILE A 86 -19.46 -16.01 19.72
C ILE A 86 -18.28 -16.23 20.68
N ALA A 87 -17.86 -17.47 20.91
CA ALA A 87 -16.72 -17.80 21.75
C ALA A 87 -15.42 -17.16 21.23
N ARG A 88 -15.17 -17.24 19.91
CA ARG A 88 -14.03 -16.56 19.28
C ARG A 88 -14.09 -15.03 19.45
N TYR A 89 -15.27 -14.44 19.31
CA TYR A 89 -15.46 -13.00 19.47
C TYR A 89 -15.21 -12.55 20.91
N LYS A 90 -15.81 -13.22 21.90
CA LYS A 90 -15.63 -12.94 23.33
C LYS A 90 -14.17 -13.11 23.76
N ALA A 91 -13.48 -14.17 23.32
CA ALA A 91 -12.07 -14.37 23.62
C ALA A 91 -11.16 -13.23 23.08
N LYS A 92 -11.50 -12.65 21.92
CA LYS A 92 -10.79 -11.48 21.38
C LYS A 92 -11.07 -10.23 22.20
N GLN A 93 -12.33 -10.03 22.60
CA GLN A 93 -12.75 -8.91 23.44
C GLN A 93 -12.07 -8.95 24.81
N ASP A 94 -12.00 -10.11 25.45
CA ASP A 94 -11.38 -10.29 26.77
C ASP A 94 -9.88 -10.01 26.73
N LYS A 95 -9.16 -10.49 25.70
CA LYS A 95 -7.74 -10.16 25.50
C LYS A 95 -7.52 -8.67 25.32
N ALA A 96 -8.38 -8.00 24.54
CA ALA A 96 -8.31 -6.56 24.35
C ALA A 96 -8.56 -5.83 25.68
N ARG A 97 -9.60 -6.22 26.43
CA ARG A 97 -9.93 -5.66 27.75
C ARG A 97 -8.82 -5.86 28.76
N ALA A 98 -8.21 -7.04 28.82
CA ALA A 98 -7.09 -7.34 29.70
C ALA A 98 -5.87 -6.45 29.36
N SER A 99 -5.55 -6.30 28.07
CA SER A 99 -4.45 -5.43 27.65
C SER A 99 -4.71 -3.95 27.95
N ALA A 100 -5.96 -3.49 27.81
CA ALA A 100 -6.35 -2.13 28.19
C ALA A 100 -6.27 -1.94 29.72
N SER A 101 -6.84 -2.86 30.50
CA SER A 101 -6.79 -2.79 31.98
C SER A 101 -5.35 -2.79 32.51
N ALA A 102 -4.45 -3.59 31.93
CA ALA A 102 -3.03 -3.59 32.29
C ALA A 102 -2.34 -2.25 31.99
N ARG A 103 -2.78 -1.51 30.96
CA ARG A 103 -2.26 -0.17 30.64
C ARG A 103 -2.74 0.89 31.64
N TRP A 104 -4.01 0.86 32.03
CA TRP A 104 -4.61 1.84 32.94
C TRP A 104 -4.32 1.57 34.43
N ASN A 105 -4.13 0.31 34.83
CA ASN A 105 -3.76 -0.04 36.21
C ASN A 105 -2.26 0.18 36.52
N ARG A 106 -1.46 0.65 35.55
CA ARG A 106 -0.05 0.98 35.77
C ARG A 106 0.14 2.29 36.54
N ASP A 107 -0.92 3.09 36.71
CA ASP A 107 -0.95 4.29 37.54
C ASP A 107 -1.10 3.99 39.06
N ALA A 108 -1.16 2.70 39.45
CA ALA A 108 -1.21 2.25 40.84
C ALA A 108 0.16 1.79 41.41
N MET A 109 1.26 1.97 40.67
CA MET A 109 2.61 1.76 41.20
C MET A 109 3.16 3.09 41.77
N PRO A 110 3.71 3.11 43.00
CA PRO A 110 4.41 4.28 43.52
C PRO A 110 5.55 4.68 42.57
N SER A 111 5.55 5.96 42.19
CA SER A 111 6.60 6.58 41.40
C SER A 111 7.86 6.74 42.26
N ASP A 112 8.66 5.69 42.39
CA ASP A 112 10.06 5.80 42.80
C ASP A 112 10.97 5.51 41.61
N SER A 113 11.06 6.50 40.73
CA SER A 113 12.30 6.69 39.99
C SER A 113 12.43 8.15 39.59
N GLU A 114 13.22 8.89 40.36
CA GLU A 114 13.92 10.07 39.88
C GLU A 114 14.73 9.67 38.64
N ARG A 115 14.23 10.00 37.46
CA ARG A 115 15.03 10.20 36.25
C ARG A 115 14.19 10.93 35.20
N ASN A 116 14.53 12.20 35.02
CA ASN A 116 14.06 13.07 33.94
C ASN A 116 14.13 12.36 32.59
N ALA A 117 12.98 12.10 31.99
CA ALA A 117 12.85 11.85 30.56
C ALA A 117 11.68 12.70 30.04
N ASN A 118 12.02 13.82 29.40
CA ASN A 118 11.10 14.63 28.60
C ASN A 118 10.64 13.81 27.38
N ALA A 119 9.74 12.86 27.58
CA ALA A 119 8.99 12.22 26.51
C ALA A 119 7.69 12.99 26.33
N MET A 120 7.71 13.95 25.41
CA MET A 120 6.54 14.65 24.90
C MET A 120 5.36 13.68 24.71
N ARG A 121 4.23 14.02 25.32
CA ARG A 121 2.94 13.35 25.11
C ARG A 121 2.59 13.38 23.62
N THR A 122 2.75 12.26 22.92
CA THR A 122 2.05 12.07 21.65
C THR A 122 0.59 11.84 22.00
N HIS A 123 -0.27 12.75 21.52
CA HIS A 123 -1.71 12.71 21.71
C HIS A 123 -2.25 11.29 21.46
N SER A 124 -2.92 10.73 22.47
CA SER A 124 -3.77 9.58 22.27
C SER A 124 -4.95 10.02 21.43
N GLU A 125 -4.98 9.68 20.14
CA GLU A 125 -6.27 9.43 19.52
C GLU A 125 -6.84 8.19 20.22
N GLY A 126 -7.92 8.40 20.96
CA GLY A 126 -8.59 7.33 21.66
C GLY A 126 -9.01 6.26 20.66
N ASN A 127 -8.38 5.09 20.74
CA ASN A 127 -8.79 3.90 19.99
C ASN A 127 -10.06 3.26 20.60
N ALA A 128 -10.93 4.07 21.20
CA ALA A 128 -12.29 3.67 21.49
C ALA A 128 -12.97 3.55 20.13
N LEU A 129 -13.08 2.31 19.65
CA LEU A 129 -13.86 1.96 18.47
C LEU A 129 -15.34 2.28 18.74
N HIS A 130 -15.72 3.55 18.60
CA HIS A 130 -17.11 4.00 18.49
C HIS A 130 -17.56 4.06 17.02
N THR A 131 -16.71 3.62 16.09
CA THR A 131 -17.09 3.30 14.72
C THR A 131 -17.13 1.79 14.56
N PRO A 132 -18.21 1.21 14.00
CA PRO A 132 -18.22 -0.21 13.66
C PRO A 132 -17.16 -0.40 12.59
N ASP A 133 -16.05 -1.05 12.93
CA ASP A 133 -15.00 -1.42 12.00
C ASP A 133 -15.54 -2.61 11.17
N THR A 134 -16.51 -2.36 10.29
CA THR A 134 -17.00 -3.28 9.26
C THR A 134 -15.99 -3.38 8.12
N ASN A 135 -14.71 -3.54 8.47
CA ASN A 135 -13.64 -3.65 7.50
C ASN A 135 -13.56 -5.09 6.97
N ILE A 136 -14.57 -5.44 6.15
CA ILE A 136 -14.67 -6.66 5.33
C ILE A 136 -13.38 -6.89 4.49
N SER A 137 -12.53 -5.86 4.32
CA SER A 137 -11.22 -5.98 3.66
C SER A 137 -10.23 -6.90 4.40
N THR A 138 -10.35 -7.09 5.71
CA THR A 138 -9.36 -7.90 6.45
C THR A 138 -9.48 -9.41 6.17
N SER A 139 -10.69 -9.93 5.98
CA SER A 139 -10.91 -11.34 5.61
C SER A 139 -10.44 -11.63 4.17
N LEU A 140 -10.72 -10.71 3.23
CA LEU A 140 -10.24 -10.80 1.84
C LEU A 140 -8.70 -10.75 1.74
N ARG A 141 -8.02 -9.94 2.56
CA ARG A 141 -6.54 -9.90 2.61
C ARG A 141 -5.90 -11.18 3.13
N SER A 142 -6.61 -11.94 3.98
CA SER A 142 -6.10 -13.22 4.49
C SER A 142 -6.11 -14.30 3.40
N VAL A 143 -7.12 -14.29 2.53
CA VAL A 143 -7.18 -15.15 1.34
C VAL A 143 -6.14 -14.72 0.30
N GLU A 144 -5.87 -13.41 0.17
CA GLU A 144 -4.85 -12.89 -0.75
C GLU A 144 -3.42 -13.21 -0.30
N LYS A 145 -3.17 -13.33 1.01
CA LYS A 145 -1.88 -13.78 1.57
C LYS A 145 -1.58 -15.26 1.34
N ALA A 146 -2.58 -16.07 0.95
CA ALA A 146 -2.40 -17.48 0.64
C ALA A 146 -2.09 -17.77 -0.85
N ARG A 147 -1.97 -16.74 -1.70
CA ARG A 147 -1.23 -16.91 -2.96
C ARG A 147 0.25 -16.98 -2.61
N LYS A 148 0.80 -18.21 -2.62
CA LYS A 148 2.25 -18.46 -2.61
C LYS A 148 2.93 -17.37 -3.43
N ARG A 149 3.71 -16.50 -2.76
CA ARG A 149 4.70 -15.69 -3.48
C ARG A 149 5.53 -16.70 -4.25
N ALA A 150 5.49 -16.64 -5.58
CA ALA A 150 6.48 -17.34 -6.37
C ALA A 150 7.84 -16.98 -5.78
N SER A 151 8.66 -17.99 -5.46
CA SER A 151 10.03 -17.76 -5.02
C SER A 151 10.68 -16.80 -6.00
N ALA A 152 11.40 -15.81 -5.46
CA ALA A 152 12.25 -14.98 -6.30
C ALA A 152 13.17 -15.93 -7.09
N PRO A 153 13.27 -15.77 -8.42
CA PRO A 153 14.19 -16.57 -9.21
C PRO A 153 15.62 -16.37 -8.67
N ASP A 154 16.39 -17.47 -8.64
CA ASP A 154 17.81 -17.43 -8.26
C ASP A 154 18.56 -16.42 -9.15
N CYS A 155 19.60 -15.81 -8.58
CA CYS A 155 20.43 -14.83 -9.28
C CYS A 155 20.93 -15.46 -10.60
N PRO A 156 20.59 -14.90 -11.77
CA PRO A 156 21.10 -15.42 -13.02
C PRO A 156 22.62 -15.22 -13.10
N ASP A 157 23.35 -16.23 -13.57
CA ASP A 157 24.82 -16.25 -13.67
C ASP A 157 25.42 -15.10 -14.52
N ASP A 158 24.58 -14.45 -15.32
CA ASP A 158 24.95 -13.33 -16.20
C ASP A 158 24.92 -11.95 -15.51
N VAL A 159 24.62 -11.89 -14.20
CA VAL A 159 24.48 -10.64 -13.43
C VAL A 159 25.43 -10.58 -12.24
N ASP A 160 26.12 -9.45 -12.12
CA ASP A 160 26.95 -9.16 -10.94
C ASP A 160 26.10 -9.17 -9.64
N PRO A 161 26.52 -9.89 -8.58
CA PRO A 161 25.73 -10.05 -7.35
C PRO A 161 25.35 -8.73 -6.67
N GLN A 162 26.22 -7.72 -6.73
CA GLN A 162 25.94 -6.40 -6.16
C GLN A 162 24.83 -5.70 -6.94
N THR A 163 24.92 -5.69 -8.28
CA THR A 163 23.89 -5.13 -9.17
C THR A 163 22.54 -5.82 -8.98
N TRP A 164 22.54 -7.14 -8.77
CA TRP A 164 21.33 -7.92 -8.49
C TRP A 164 20.68 -7.51 -7.16
N SER A 165 21.48 -7.37 -6.10
CA SER A 165 21.03 -6.94 -4.77
C SER A 165 20.39 -5.55 -4.81
N ASP A 166 21.03 -4.61 -5.51
CA ASP A 166 20.55 -3.23 -5.67
C ASP A 166 19.23 -3.18 -6.45
N TRP A 167 19.10 -4.02 -7.48
CA TRP A 167 17.85 -4.14 -8.23
C TRP A 167 16.72 -4.75 -7.41
N LEU A 168 16.98 -5.79 -6.62
CA LEU A 168 16.00 -6.35 -5.68
C LEU A 168 15.55 -5.33 -4.63
N ALA A 169 16.49 -4.53 -4.09
CA ALA A 169 16.18 -3.45 -3.17
C ALA A 169 15.28 -2.39 -3.81
N LEU A 170 15.55 -1.99 -5.06
CA LEU A 170 14.71 -1.07 -5.81
C LEU A 170 13.30 -1.62 -6.04
N ARG A 171 13.19 -2.87 -6.48
CA ARG A 171 11.89 -3.54 -6.74
C ARG A 171 11.07 -3.64 -5.45
N LYS A 172 11.71 -3.95 -4.32
CA LYS A 172 11.10 -3.96 -2.99
C LYS A 172 10.60 -2.57 -2.58
N ALA A 173 11.43 -1.53 -2.75
CA ALA A 173 11.06 -0.15 -2.41
C ALA A 173 9.88 0.36 -3.25
N LYS A 174 9.83 0.00 -4.54
CA LYS A 174 8.75 0.36 -5.48
C LYS A 174 7.57 -0.62 -5.48
N LYS A 175 7.58 -1.63 -4.60
CA LYS A 175 6.55 -2.68 -4.50
C LYS A 175 6.26 -3.37 -5.85
N ALA A 176 7.30 -3.53 -6.68
CA ALA A 176 7.18 -4.15 -8.00
C ALA A 176 7.57 -5.65 -7.94
N PRO A 177 6.74 -6.56 -8.46
CA PRO A 177 6.99 -8.00 -8.35
C PRO A 177 8.16 -8.44 -9.24
N VAL A 178 9.09 -9.24 -8.71
CA VAL A 178 10.18 -9.84 -9.50
C VAL A 178 9.71 -11.21 -9.99
N THR A 179 9.46 -11.34 -11.28
CA THR A 179 9.07 -12.59 -11.94
C THR A 179 10.02 -12.91 -13.10
N GLU A 180 10.10 -14.17 -13.51
CA GLU A 180 10.91 -14.61 -14.66
C GLU A 180 10.59 -13.80 -15.93
N THR A 181 9.30 -13.50 -16.16
CA THR A 181 8.86 -12.65 -17.29
C THR A 181 9.48 -11.25 -17.28
N VAL A 182 9.71 -10.67 -16.10
CA VAL A 182 10.37 -9.35 -15.96
C VAL A 182 11.85 -9.46 -16.33
N LEU A 183 12.51 -10.57 -15.97
CA LEU A 183 13.90 -10.80 -16.34
C LEU A 183 14.07 -11.03 -17.83
N ASP A 184 13.19 -11.81 -18.44
CA ASP A 184 13.21 -12.01 -19.90
C ASP A 184 12.90 -10.72 -20.66
N GLN A 185 12.01 -9.88 -20.12
CA GLN A 185 11.78 -8.55 -20.68
C GLN A 185 13.02 -7.67 -20.54
N ALA A 186 13.67 -7.65 -19.37
CA ALA A 186 14.91 -6.91 -19.16
C ALA A 186 16.02 -7.38 -20.11
N ARG A 187 16.16 -8.70 -20.34
CA ARG A 187 17.09 -9.28 -21.31
C ARG A 187 16.80 -8.82 -22.75
N ARG A 188 15.52 -8.83 -23.16
CA ARG A 188 15.12 -8.36 -24.50
C ARG A 188 15.41 -6.87 -24.69
N GLU A 189 15.11 -6.04 -23.69
CA GLU A 189 15.37 -4.60 -23.74
C GLU A 189 16.89 -4.30 -23.69
N ALA A 190 17.67 -5.03 -22.89
CA ALA A 190 19.12 -4.93 -22.90
C ALA A 190 19.73 -5.26 -24.27
N ARG A 191 19.24 -6.31 -24.94
CA ARG A 191 19.65 -6.68 -26.31
C ARG A 191 19.34 -5.58 -27.33
N LYS A 192 18.15 -4.96 -27.26
CA LYS A 192 17.78 -3.82 -28.13
C LYS A 192 18.69 -2.61 -27.90
N ALA A 193 19.15 -2.41 -26.66
CA ALA A 193 20.07 -1.34 -26.28
C ALA A 193 21.55 -1.67 -26.55
N ASN A 194 21.83 -2.89 -27.05
CA ASN A 194 23.17 -3.45 -27.20
C ASN A 194 24.01 -3.39 -25.90
N LEU A 195 23.34 -3.63 -24.76
CA LEU A 195 23.92 -3.69 -23.43
C LEU A 195 23.88 -5.13 -22.89
N THR A 196 24.82 -5.44 -22.00
CA THR A 196 24.70 -6.62 -21.14
C THR A 196 23.56 -6.44 -20.13
N LEU A 197 23.02 -7.54 -19.61
CA LEU A 197 21.96 -7.48 -18.60
C LEU A 197 22.42 -6.71 -17.36
N THR A 198 23.66 -6.91 -16.90
CA THR A 198 24.28 -6.16 -15.81
C THR A 198 24.27 -4.65 -16.05
N GLN A 199 24.77 -4.19 -17.22
CA GLN A 199 24.79 -2.76 -17.55
C GLN A 199 23.38 -2.16 -17.61
N PHE A 200 22.42 -2.91 -18.18
CA PHE A 200 21.04 -2.47 -18.25
C PHE A 200 20.41 -2.34 -16.86
N LEU A 201 20.65 -3.29 -15.95
CA LEU A 201 20.17 -3.23 -14.57
C LEU A 201 20.85 -2.11 -13.77
N GLN A 202 22.12 -1.80 -14.02
CA GLN A 202 22.82 -0.66 -13.40
C GLN A 202 22.15 0.67 -13.77
N VAL A 203 21.86 0.89 -15.05
CA VAL A 203 21.15 2.11 -15.50
C VAL A 203 19.75 2.17 -14.89
N TRP A 204 19.06 1.04 -14.79
CA TRP A 204 17.76 0.97 -14.16
C TRP A 204 17.82 1.34 -12.67
N CYS A 205 18.78 0.80 -11.94
CA CYS A 205 19.00 1.12 -10.53
C CYS A 205 19.36 2.59 -10.32
N ALA A 206 20.28 3.13 -11.12
CA ALA A 206 20.69 4.53 -11.07
C ALA A 206 19.52 5.50 -11.30
N ARG A 207 18.57 5.13 -12.16
CA ARG A 207 17.36 5.93 -12.44
C ARG A 207 16.26 5.76 -11.41
N GLY A 208 16.31 4.70 -10.59
CA GLY A 208 15.30 4.42 -9.56
C GLY A 208 13.88 4.25 -10.10
N SER A 209 13.74 3.91 -11.39
CA SER A 209 12.46 3.78 -12.07
C SER A 209 11.83 2.40 -11.83
N GLN A 210 10.50 2.32 -11.95
CA GLN A 210 9.80 1.04 -11.84
C GLN A 210 9.94 0.16 -13.10
N GLY A 211 10.32 0.77 -14.23
CA GLY A 211 10.49 0.18 -15.57
C GLY A 211 11.62 0.85 -16.34
N LEU A 212 12.24 0.12 -17.27
CA LEU A 212 13.21 0.66 -18.22
C LEU A 212 13.00 -0.01 -19.59
N GLN A 213 12.98 0.78 -20.67
CA GLN A 213 12.93 0.32 -22.06
C GLN A 213 14.17 0.81 -22.80
N ALA A 214 14.61 0.08 -23.83
CA ALA A 214 15.77 0.43 -24.63
C ALA A 214 15.64 1.81 -25.29
N ASP A 215 14.43 2.14 -25.76
CA ASP A 215 14.14 3.41 -26.42
C ASP A 215 14.27 4.61 -25.47
N TRP A 216 14.18 4.39 -24.16
CA TRP A 216 14.31 5.43 -23.13
C TRP A 216 15.76 5.67 -22.68
N LEU A 217 16.72 4.91 -23.21
CA LEU A 217 18.13 5.11 -22.94
C LEU A 217 18.67 6.25 -23.78
N LYS A 218 19.41 7.16 -23.14
CA LYS A 218 20.09 8.27 -23.82
C LYS A 218 21.24 7.70 -24.66
N PRO A 219 21.71 8.42 -25.70
CA PRO A 219 22.77 7.93 -26.58
C PRO A 219 24.06 7.52 -25.86
N ASN A 220 24.41 8.18 -24.74
CA ASN A 220 25.59 7.86 -23.93
C ASN A 220 25.41 6.64 -23.01
N GLU A 221 24.18 6.16 -22.81
CA GLU A 221 23.86 4.96 -22.02
C GLU A 221 23.65 3.74 -22.91
N ARG A 222 23.62 3.89 -24.25
CA ARG A 222 23.50 2.77 -25.21
C ARG A 222 24.88 2.22 -25.54
N GLY A 223 24.98 0.90 -25.69
CA GLY A 223 26.21 0.27 -26.17
C GLY A 223 26.39 0.53 -27.66
N GLY A 224 27.13 1.57 -28.03
CA GLY A 224 27.61 1.68 -29.42
C GLY A 224 28.55 0.51 -29.77
N PRO A 225 28.76 0.18 -31.06
CA PRO A 225 29.80 -0.77 -31.45
C PRO A 225 31.15 -0.24 -30.94
N GLN A 226 31.72 -0.89 -29.93
CA GLN A 226 33.10 -0.62 -29.55
C GLN A 226 34.01 -1.20 -30.62
N SER A 227 34.64 -0.31 -31.39
CA SER A 227 35.98 -0.56 -31.87
C SER A 227 36.86 -0.82 -30.65
N VAL A 228 37.30 -2.06 -30.49
CA VAL A 228 38.35 -2.42 -29.53
C VAL A 228 39.64 -1.75 -30.02
N PRO A 229 40.28 -0.82 -29.30
CA PRO A 229 41.69 -0.55 -29.55
C PRO A 229 42.45 -1.78 -29.00
N PRO A 230 43.42 -2.33 -29.74
CA PRO A 230 44.26 -3.38 -29.19
C PRO A 230 45.01 -2.82 -27.98
N SER A 231 45.11 -3.66 -26.95
CA SER A 231 45.99 -3.48 -25.80
C SER A 231 47.33 -2.86 -26.21
N ALA A 232 47.59 -1.64 -25.76
CA ALA A 232 48.91 -1.02 -25.80
C ALA A 232 49.27 -0.67 -24.34
N GLN A 233 50.24 -1.41 -23.81
CA GLN A 233 50.92 -1.10 -22.55
C GLN A 233 51.35 0.37 -22.53
N GLN A 234 50.94 1.10 -21.49
CA GLN A 234 51.39 2.46 -21.26
C GLN A 234 52.90 2.46 -20.99
N PRO A 235 53.73 3.25 -21.72
CA PRO A 235 55.07 3.54 -21.26
C PRO A 235 55.01 4.51 -20.08
N SER A 236 55.77 4.18 -19.03
CA SER A 236 55.91 4.94 -17.78
C SER A 236 56.29 6.42 -17.99
N LYS A 237 55.85 7.27 -17.04
CA LYS A 237 55.91 8.74 -16.97
C LYS A 237 57.28 9.42 -17.14
N THR A 238 58.34 8.72 -17.52
CA THR A 238 59.70 9.26 -17.61
C THR A 238 60.09 9.70 -19.03
N ARG A 239 59.29 9.40 -20.07
CA ARG A 239 59.67 9.68 -21.47
C ARG A 239 59.03 10.95 -22.07
N ALA A 240 57.90 11.41 -21.55
CA ALA A 240 57.21 12.60 -22.05
C ALA A 240 57.94 13.93 -21.72
N GLY A 241 58.84 13.94 -20.73
CA GLY A 241 59.60 15.13 -20.35
C GLY A 241 60.77 15.47 -21.28
N VAL A 242 61.24 14.52 -22.10
CA VAL A 242 62.44 14.71 -22.95
C VAL A 242 62.09 15.25 -24.34
N GLU A 243 60.87 15.00 -24.85
CA GLU A 243 60.44 15.50 -26.18
C GLU A 243 59.94 16.96 -26.15
N LEU A 244 59.51 17.48 -24.99
CA LEU A 244 59.08 18.89 -24.86
C LEU A 244 60.25 19.90 -24.87
N LEU A 245 61.48 19.43 -24.68
CA LEU A 245 62.69 20.26 -24.64
C LEU A 245 63.39 20.40 -26.01
N GLN A 246 62.90 19.73 -27.05
CA GLN A 246 63.46 19.79 -28.41
C GLN A 246 62.64 20.65 -29.40
N SER A 247 61.45 21.14 -29.02
CA SER A 247 60.59 21.94 -29.90
C SER A 247 60.65 23.45 -29.66
N LEU A 248 61.48 23.95 -28.74
CA LEU A 248 61.69 25.39 -28.52
C LEU A 248 62.95 25.90 -29.24
N LYS A 249 62.81 26.29 -30.51
CA LYS A 249 63.61 27.38 -31.11
C LYS A 249 62.75 28.23 -32.08
N PRO A 250 62.89 29.58 -32.09
CA PRO A 250 61.96 30.49 -32.77
C PRO A 250 62.52 31.07 -34.08
N ASN A 251 61.64 31.58 -34.95
CA ASN A 251 61.90 32.70 -35.90
C ASN A 251 60.56 33.13 -36.53
N ALA A 252 59.93 34.26 -36.18
CA ALA A 252 60.21 35.66 -36.53
C ALA A 252 59.46 36.17 -37.77
N GLN A 253 58.81 37.34 -37.61
CA GLN A 253 58.27 38.29 -38.62
C GLN A 253 56.86 37.96 -39.18
N ARG A 254 55.90 38.90 -39.34
CA ARG A 254 55.89 40.38 -39.32
C ARG A 254 54.41 40.91 -39.23
N MET A 255 54.22 41.93 -38.37
CA MET A 255 53.39 43.16 -38.49
C MET A 255 51.84 43.14 -38.60
N ASP A 256 51.24 43.69 -37.54
CA ASP A 256 50.03 44.55 -37.35
C ASP A 256 49.89 45.77 -38.32
N PRO A 257 48.92 46.73 -38.23
CA PRO A 257 47.72 46.91 -37.35
C PRO A 257 46.46 47.59 -38.02
N GLN A 258 45.32 47.74 -37.31
CA GLN A 258 44.49 48.99 -37.12
C GLN A 258 43.18 48.68 -36.32
N ARG A 259 42.98 49.13 -35.05
CA ARG A 259 42.32 50.38 -34.53
C ARG A 259 40.87 50.60 -35.04
N ASP A 260 39.85 51.05 -34.29
CA ASP A 260 39.75 51.78 -33.00
C ASP A 260 38.27 51.85 -32.51
N SER A 261 38.10 51.96 -31.17
CA SER A 261 37.09 52.68 -30.34
C SER A 261 35.55 52.74 -30.60
N GLY A 262 34.76 52.57 -29.52
CA GLY A 262 33.71 53.57 -29.15
C GLY A 262 32.33 53.08 -28.63
N TRP A 263 32.11 53.10 -27.31
CA TRP A 263 30.79 53.20 -26.62
C TRP A 263 30.21 54.64 -26.77
N PRO A 264 28.94 55.05 -26.42
CA PRO A 264 28.08 54.60 -25.30
C PRO A 264 26.50 54.70 -25.46
N GLU A 265 25.75 54.32 -24.41
CA GLU A 265 24.32 54.67 -24.07
C GLU A 265 24.24 56.09 -23.46
N PRO A 266 23.10 56.87 -23.38
CA PRO A 266 21.85 56.51 -22.62
C PRO A 266 20.49 57.23 -22.95
N VAL A 267 19.39 56.68 -22.37
CA VAL A 267 18.17 57.28 -21.71
C VAL A 267 17.53 58.61 -22.17
N ALA A 268 16.20 58.61 -22.41
CA ALA A 268 15.14 59.50 -21.84
C ALA A 268 13.81 59.41 -22.65
N LEU A 269 12.62 59.07 -22.11
CA LEU A 269 11.69 59.84 -21.23
C LEU A 269 10.52 60.45 -22.04
N LEU A 270 9.26 60.14 -21.64
CA LEU A 270 8.05 61.01 -21.54
C LEU A 270 6.73 60.28 -21.86
N GLY A 271 5.83 60.22 -20.86
CA GLY A 271 4.38 59.95 -21.01
C GLY A 271 3.63 61.18 -21.53
N PRO A 272 2.42 61.56 -21.05
CA PRO A 272 1.39 60.91 -20.21
C PRO A 272 0.02 60.84 -20.97
N GLY A 273 -1.02 60.09 -20.58
CA GLY A 273 -1.89 60.24 -19.40
C GLY A 273 -3.21 60.94 -19.78
N SER A 274 -4.36 60.29 -19.55
CA SER A 274 -5.63 60.88 -19.08
C SER A 274 -6.71 59.79 -18.89
N ASP A 275 -6.95 59.50 -17.61
CA ASP A 275 -8.20 59.04 -16.96
C ASP A 275 -9.19 60.26 -16.93
N PRO A 276 -10.38 60.29 -16.25
CA PRO A 276 -11.05 59.30 -15.39
C PRO A 276 -12.61 59.28 -15.43
N GLY A 277 -13.19 58.46 -14.54
CA GLY A 277 -14.47 58.69 -13.85
C GLY A 277 -15.62 57.81 -14.35
N ASP A 278 -16.44 57.15 -13.53
CA ASP A 278 -16.74 57.23 -12.10
C ASP A 278 -17.45 55.90 -11.74
N GLY A 279 -17.22 55.28 -10.56
CA GLY A 279 -18.14 55.36 -9.40
C GLY A 279 -19.32 54.37 -9.55
N HIS A 280 -19.72 53.52 -8.60
CA HIS A 280 -19.54 53.46 -7.16
C HIS A 280 -20.01 52.08 -6.65
N ASP A 281 -19.56 51.73 -5.44
CA ASP A 281 -19.64 50.43 -4.75
C ASP A 281 -20.96 50.27 -3.92
N PRO A 282 -21.15 49.35 -2.94
CA PRO A 282 -22.14 48.28 -3.00
C PRO A 282 -23.10 48.31 -1.77
N ARG A 283 -23.75 47.16 -1.53
CA ARG A 283 -24.52 46.69 -0.35
C ARG A 283 -26.04 46.80 -0.48
N HIS A 284 -26.73 45.66 -0.38
CA HIS A 284 -27.73 45.45 0.66
C HIS A 284 -28.06 43.95 0.85
N ARG A 285 -28.63 43.66 2.01
CA ARG A 285 -28.68 42.41 2.78
C ARG A 285 -30.16 42.07 3.09
N ARG A 286 -30.53 40.78 3.15
CA ARG A 286 -31.77 40.15 3.71
C ARG A 286 -33.08 40.43 2.94
N HIS A 287 -34.16 39.63 2.90
CA HIS A 287 -34.82 38.64 3.79
C HIS A 287 -35.60 37.60 2.92
N VAL A 288 -35.69 36.31 3.29
CA VAL A 288 -36.83 35.61 3.97
C VAL A 288 -38.22 35.85 3.34
N GLY A 289 -38.82 34.74 2.90
CA GLY A 289 -40.21 34.53 2.52
C GLY A 289 -40.39 33.05 2.17
#